data_AF-A0A2G4DUC0-F1
#
_entry.id   AF-A0A2G4DUC0-F1
#
_cell.length_a   1.000
_cell.length_b   1.000
_cell.length_c   1.000
_cell.angle_alpha   90.00
_cell.angle_beta   90.00
_cell.angle_gamma   90.00
#
_symmetry.space_group_name_H-M   'P 1'
#
loop_
_entity.id
_entity.type
_entity.pdbx_description
1 polymer ?
#
loop_
_entity_poly.entity_id
_entity_poly.type
_entity_poly.pdbx_seq_one_letter_code
_entity_poly.pdbx_strand_id
1 'polypeptide(L)'
;MSILSDGIIDSDNADNVTAVIRKAVGREFTDDSRLVELGVDSLAAVRMILTLIPDSDSEIDLSVLVDLRTVGEFRHWIEQQAALASSSRLMDERHD
;
A
#
# COMPACT_ATOMS: atom_id res chain seq x y z
N MET A 1 34.09 2.60 10.29
CA MET A 1 33.27 2.83 9.08
C MET A 1 31.83 2.56 9.49
N SER A 2 31.12 3.59 9.93
CA SER A 2 29.76 3.45 10.48
C SER A 2 28.78 3.26 9.32
N ILE A 3 28.13 2.11 9.27
CA ILE A 3 26.95 1.90 8.42
C ILE A 3 25.72 2.30 9.24
N LEU A 4 25.06 3.37 8.79
CA LEU A 4 23.79 3.84 9.31
C LEU A 4 22.71 2.84 8.88
N SER A 5 22.28 1.99 9.80
CA SER A 5 21.03 1.23 9.69
C SER A 5 19.91 2.08 10.31
N ASP A 6 19.48 3.10 9.57
CA ASP A 6 18.35 3.95 9.91
C ASP A 6 17.27 3.73 8.84
N GLY A 7 16.18 3.06 9.24
CA GLY A 7 14.87 3.06 8.58
C GLY A 7 14.81 3.02 7.05
N ILE A 8 15.11 1.86 6.44
CA ILE A 8 14.50 1.49 5.15
C ILE A 8 13.00 1.25 5.39
N ILE A 9 12.22 2.32 5.46
CA ILE A 9 10.87 2.24 4.93
C ILE A 9 11.11 2.09 3.44
N ASP A 10 10.93 0.86 2.97
CA ASP A 10 11.28 0.36 1.65
C ASP A 10 10.90 1.37 0.55
N SER A 11 11.87 2.14 0.07
CA SER A 11 11.63 3.14 -0.98
C SER A 11 11.08 2.45 -2.23
N ASP A 12 11.52 1.20 -2.47
CA ASP A 12 11.01 0.32 -3.53
C ASP A 12 9.49 0.11 -3.41
N ASN A 13 8.96 -0.12 -2.20
CA ASN A 13 7.53 -0.22 -1.94
C ASN A 13 6.79 1.09 -2.24
N ALA A 14 7.30 2.25 -1.80
CA ALA A 14 6.66 3.54 -2.08
C ALA A 14 6.62 3.85 -3.60
N ASP A 15 7.70 3.53 -4.30
CA ASP A 15 7.82 3.64 -5.75
C ASP A 15 6.87 2.64 -6.46
N ASN A 16 6.71 1.44 -5.91
CA ASN A 16 5.78 0.41 -6.40
C ASN A 16 4.32 0.81 -6.21
N VAL A 17 3.92 1.30 -5.03
CA VAL A 17 2.56 1.83 -4.78
C VAL A 17 2.23 2.92 -5.81
N THR A 18 3.16 3.86 -6.02
CA THR A 18 3.00 4.94 -7.00
C THR A 18 2.84 4.40 -8.42
N ALA A 19 3.63 3.40 -8.81
CA ALA A 19 3.55 2.78 -10.12
C ALA A 19 2.23 2.04 -10.35
N VAL A 20 1.72 1.32 -9.34
CA VAL A 20 0.45 0.61 -9.39
C VAL A 20 -0.73 1.57 -9.50
N ILE A 21 -0.73 2.66 -8.72
CA ILE A 21 -1.76 3.70 -8.80
C ILE A 21 -1.71 4.37 -10.18
N ARG A 22 -0.51 4.71 -10.69
CA ARG A 22 -0.35 5.30 -12.03
C ARG A 22 -0.86 4.38 -13.13
N LYS A 23 -0.63 3.07 -13.01
CA LYS A 23 -1.13 2.07 -13.96
C LYS A 23 -2.66 1.95 -13.93
N ALA A 24 -3.27 2.07 -12.75
CA ALA A 24 -4.72 2.00 -12.61
C ALA A 24 -5.43 3.28 -13.08
N VAL A 25 -4.86 4.44 -12.75
CA VAL A 25 -5.42 5.76 -13.03
C VAL A 25 -5.10 6.22 -14.46
N GLY A 26 -3.95 5.83 -15.02
CA GLY A 26 -3.55 6.13 -16.40
C GLY A 26 -3.25 7.61 -16.68
N ARG A 27 -3.22 8.46 -15.65
CA ARG A 27 -2.97 9.90 -15.72
C ARG A 27 -2.16 10.37 -14.53
N GLU A 28 -1.70 11.62 -14.57
CA GLU A 28 -1.07 12.26 -13.43
C GLU A 28 -2.07 12.47 -12.29
N PHE A 29 -1.60 12.27 -11.06
CA PHE A 29 -2.35 12.42 -9.82
C PHE A 29 -1.44 13.02 -8.76
N THR A 30 -2.06 13.63 -7.75
CA THR A 30 -1.43 14.14 -6.53
C THR A 30 -2.01 13.43 -5.32
N ASP A 31 -1.36 13.52 -4.16
CA ASP A 31 -1.86 12.94 -2.91
C ASP A 31 -3.25 13.47 -2.52
N ASP A 32 -3.55 14.73 -2.83
CA ASP A 32 -4.86 15.37 -2.60
C ASP A 32 -5.94 14.95 -3.62
N SER A 33 -5.55 14.27 -4.71
CA SER A 33 -6.48 13.84 -5.75
C SER A 33 -7.45 12.79 -5.20
N ARG A 34 -8.74 12.94 -5.49
CA ARG A 34 -9.73 11.98 -5.03
C ARG A 34 -9.72 10.72 -5.88
N LEU A 35 -9.71 9.56 -5.24
CA LEU A 35 -9.73 8.25 -5.90
C LEU A 35 -10.91 8.13 -6.88
N VAL A 36 -12.09 8.59 -6.46
CA VAL A 36 -13.30 8.59 -7.30
C VAL A 36 -13.18 9.50 -8.53
N GLU A 37 -12.49 10.64 -8.42
CA GLU A 37 -12.28 11.57 -9.54
C GLU A 37 -11.24 11.02 -10.54
N LEU A 38 -10.38 10.12 -10.07
CA LEU A 38 -9.41 9.40 -10.88
C LEU A 38 -9.99 8.12 -11.51
N GLY A 39 -11.25 7.77 -11.23
CA GLY A 39 -11.89 6.55 -11.70
C GLY A 39 -11.44 5.29 -10.95
N VAL A 40 -10.92 5.45 -9.74
CA VAL A 40 -10.59 4.33 -8.85
C VAL A 40 -11.85 3.93 -8.08
N ASP A 41 -12.58 2.98 -8.64
CA ASP A 41 -13.70 2.33 -7.98
C ASP A 41 -13.24 1.26 -6.96
N SER A 42 -14.15 0.78 -6.13
CA SER A 42 -13.88 -0.26 -5.12
C SER A 42 -13.16 -1.49 -5.68
N LEU A 43 -13.51 -1.93 -6.90
CA LEU A 43 -12.83 -3.05 -7.56
C LEU A 43 -11.41 -2.69 -8.01
N ALA A 44 -11.19 -1.47 -8.49
CA ALA A 44 -9.86 -1.00 -8.89
C ALA A 44 -8.95 -0.92 -7.66
N ALA A 45 -9.46 -0.38 -6.54
CA ALA A 45 -8.75 -0.34 -5.26
C ALA A 45 -8.38 -1.76 -4.78
N VAL A 46 -9.34 -2.70 -4.76
CA VAL A 46 -9.09 -4.10 -4.38
C VAL A 46 -8.01 -4.74 -5.27
N ARG A 47 -8.07 -4.54 -6.59
CA ARG A 47 -7.05 -5.07 -7.51
C ARG A 47 -5.65 -4.49 -7.26
N MET A 48 -5.56 -3.21 -6.90
CA MET A 48 -4.28 -2.58 -6.54
C MET A 48 -3.71 -3.22 -5.27
N ILE A 49 -4.56 -3.45 -4.27
CA ILE A 49 -4.16 -4.06 -3.00
C ILE A 49 -3.68 -5.50 -3.21
N LEU A 50 -4.40 -6.31 -3.98
CA LEU A 50 -3.97 -7.67 -4.32
C LEU A 50 -2.67 -7.71 -5.12
N THR A 51 -2.36 -6.64 -5.89
CA THR A 51 -1.10 -6.52 -6.62
C THR A 51 0.05 -6.14 -5.70
N LEU A 52 -0.20 -5.26 -4.74
CA LEU A 52 0.80 -4.71 -3.82
C LEU A 52 1.05 -5.63 -2.62
N ILE A 53 0.05 -6.40 -2.22
CA ILE A 53 0.07 -7.26 -1.05
C ILE A 53 -0.48 -8.65 -1.40
N PRO A 54 0.21 -9.42 -2.28
CA PRO A 54 -0.29 -10.70 -2.78
C PRO A 54 -0.30 -11.82 -1.72
N ASP A 55 0.51 -11.70 -0.67
CA ASP A 55 0.75 -12.73 0.36
C ASP A 55 0.31 -12.27 1.76
N SER A 56 -0.66 -11.35 1.85
CA SER A 56 -1.27 -11.07 3.14
C SER A 56 -2.26 -12.15 3.52
N ASP A 57 -1.85 -13.04 4.41
CA ASP A 57 -2.77 -13.80 5.28
C ASP A 57 -3.57 -12.86 6.21
N SER A 58 -3.20 -11.57 6.25
CA SER A 58 -3.92 -10.53 6.98
C SER A 58 -5.31 -10.29 6.37
N GLU A 59 -6.34 -10.38 7.21
CA GLU A 59 -7.70 -9.93 6.89
C GLU A 59 -7.67 -8.45 6.52
N ILE A 60 -7.72 -8.17 5.23
CA ILE A 60 -7.78 -6.80 4.73
C ILE A 60 -9.20 -6.27 4.95
N ASP A 61 -9.37 -5.34 5.88
CA ASP A 61 -10.65 -4.67 6.07
C ASP A 61 -10.93 -3.74 4.87
N LEU A 62 -11.73 -4.25 3.94
CA LEU A 62 -12.16 -3.52 2.75
C LEU A 62 -13.13 -2.38 3.08
N SER A 63 -13.68 -2.33 4.31
CA SER A 63 -14.56 -1.24 4.74
C SER A 63 -13.79 0.08 4.85
N VAL A 64 -12.52 0.02 5.28
CA VAL A 64 -11.63 1.19 5.29
C VAL A 64 -11.44 1.75 3.87
N LEU A 65 -11.43 0.92 2.83
CA LEU A 65 -11.29 1.39 1.44
C LEU A 65 -12.44 2.27 0.96
N VAL A 66 -13.62 2.12 1.56
CA VAL A 66 -14.79 2.98 1.27
C VAL A 66 -14.62 4.36 1.92
N ASP A 67 -13.82 4.46 2.97
CA ASP A 67 -13.53 5.70 3.68
C ASP A 67 -12.39 6.49 3.04
N LEU A 68 -11.42 5.81 2.43
CA LEU A 68 -10.31 6.45 1.71
C LEU A 68 -10.85 7.33 0.57
N ARG A 69 -10.67 8.66 0.68
CA ARG A 69 -11.14 9.61 -0.33
C ARG A 69 -10.04 10.00 -1.30
N THR A 70 -8.81 10.06 -0.83
CA THR A 70 -7.67 10.60 -1.55
C THR A 70 -6.57 9.57 -1.83
N VAL A 71 -5.72 9.87 -2.80
CA VAL A 71 -4.56 9.02 -3.13
C VAL A 71 -3.56 8.95 -1.97
N GLY A 72 -3.35 10.07 -1.26
CA GLY A 72 -2.45 10.12 -0.11
C GLY A 72 -2.91 9.20 1.02
N GLU A 73 -4.22 9.22 1.34
CA GLU A 73 -4.81 8.31 2.32
C GLU A 73 -4.64 6.84 1.91
N PHE A 74 -4.87 6.53 0.64
CA PHE A 74 -4.71 5.18 0.11
C PHE A 74 -3.27 4.67 0.18
N ARG A 75 -2.32 5.52 -0.23
CA ARG A 75 -0.89 5.21 -0.12
C ARG A 75 -0.51 4.94 1.34
N HIS A 76 -0.89 5.83 2.23
CA HIS A 76 -0.56 5.72 3.65
C HIS A 76 -1.17 4.45 4.28
N TRP A 77 -2.37 4.08 3.87
CA TRP A 77 -3.01 2.86 4.31
C TRP A 77 -2.27 1.61 3.80
N ILE A 78 -1.86 1.57 2.53
CA ILE A 78 -1.08 0.44 2.00
C ILE A 78 0.28 0.31 2.69
N GLU A 79 0.98 1.42 2.93
CA GLU A 79 2.24 1.44 3.67
C GLU A 79 2.06 0.85 5.08
N GLN A 80 0.96 1.19 5.77
CA GLN A 80 0.63 0.58 7.07
C GLN A 80 0.36 -0.92 6.96
N GLN A 81 -0.42 -1.38 5.98
CA GLN A 81 -0.69 -2.81 5.79
C GLN A 81 0.58 -3.60 5.47
N ALA A 82 1.45 -3.07 4.61
CA ALA A 82 2.73 -3.70 4.29
C ALA A 82 3.66 -3.78 5.52
N ALA A 83 3.68 -2.74 6.36
CA ALA A 83 4.42 -2.74 7.62
C ALA A 83 3.87 -3.77 8.63
N LEU A 84 2.54 -3.92 8.72
CA LEU A 84 1.91 -4.94 9.56
C LEU A 84 2.21 -6.37 9.06
N ALA A 85 2.11 -6.61 7.75
CA ALA A 85 2.38 -7.91 7.14
C ALA A 85 3.85 -8.34 7.30
N SER A 86 4.80 -7.40 7.18
CA SER A 86 6.22 -7.65 7.44
C SER A 86 6.51 -7.91 8.92
N SER A 87 5.82 -7.21 9.83
CA SER A 87 5.89 -7.47 11.27
C SER A 87 5.40 -8.87 11.66
N SER A 88 4.32 -9.34 11.01
CA SER A 88 3.78 -10.69 11.24
C SER A 88 4.74 -11.79 10.78
N ARG A 89 5.38 -11.64 9.61
CA ARG A 89 6.37 -12.61 9.10
C ARG A 89 7.59 -12.74 10.01
N LEU A 90 8.06 -11.63 10.57
CA LEU A 90 9.18 -11.65 11.53
C LEU A 90 8.84 -12.38 12.84
N MET A 91 7.56 -12.41 13.23
CA MET A 91 7.10 -13.16 14.42
C MET A 91 6.95 -14.65 14.14
N ASP A 92 6.60 -15.04 12.91
CA ASP A 92 6.48 -16.44 12.48
C ASP A 92 7.85 -17.14 12.41
N GLU A 93 8.92 -16.46 11.97
CA GLU A 93 10.29 -17.00 11.90
C GLU A 93 10.99 -17.23 13.26
N ARG A 94 10.38 -16.81 14.39
CA ARG A 94 10.94 -17.02 15.74
C ARG A 94 10.55 -18.37 16.34
N HIS A 95 9.83 -19.20 15.59
CA HIS A 95 9.30 -20.49 16.06
C HIS A 95 9.74 -21.63 15.13
N ASP A 96 11.05 -21.82 14.95
CA ASP A 96 11.67 -23.11 14.60
C ASP A 96 13.06 -23.25 15.25
#